data_AF-A0A9Q9EPS1-F1
#
_entry.id   AF-A0A9Q9EPS1-F1
#
_cell.length_a   1.000
_cell.length_b   1.000
_cell.length_c   1.000
_cell.angle_alpha   90.00
_cell.angle_beta   90.00
_cell.angle_gamma   90.00
#
_symmetry.space_group_name_H-M   'P 1'
#
loop_
_entity.id
_entity.type
_entity.pdbx_description
1 polymer ?
#
loop_
_entity_poly.entity_id
_entity_poly.type
_entity_poly.pdbx_seq_one_letter_code
_entity_poly.pdbx_strand_id
1 'polypeptide(L)'
;MEQIHFEKAINDLSTSWLQLDRNNEAYPTDWQNVRLIKCQNGGHYLRITRNAPEQRGGEYQATRADDLAEDHILDIDDGDEESLPKFAASSSTTPVTYDIIYSHTYQVPVLYIHRRAASYQLLTELYAPASQVVGIMGGLTLVDHPEIGRPVYFIHPCRTQEAVRDVLGPKHLDGLEWLMVWFGVIGTAVGLSVPIEVAEAVSELGQGRERVK
;
A
#
# COMPACT_ATOMS: atom_id res chain seq x y z
N MET A 1 18.98 1.37 6.00
CA MET A 1 19.03 2.82 5.66
C MET A 1 19.10 3.62 6.95
N GLU A 2 19.88 4.69 7.05
CA GLU A 2 19.87 5.55 8.25
C GLU A 2 18.65 6.51 8.26
N GLN A 3 18.19 6.92 9.45
CA GLN A 3 17.01 7.78 9.61
C GLN A 3 17.12 9.10 8.83
N ILE A 4 18.29 9.75 8.83
CA ILE A 4 18.47 11.02 8.11
C ILE A 4 18.24 10.88 6.60
N HIS A 5 18.66 9.74 6.03
CA HIS A 5 18.44 9.43 4.62
C HIS A 5 16.96 9.14 4.35
N PHE A 6 16.29 8.46 5.28
CA PHE A 6 14.84 8.23 5.23
C PHE A 6 14.06 9.56 5.27
N GLU A 7 14.36 10.44 6.23
CA GLU A 7 13.67 11.72 6.40
C GLU A 7 13.85 12.62 5.17
N LYS A 8 15.07 12.65 4.61
CA LYS A 8 15.31 13.35 3.35
C LYS A 8 14.48 12.75 2.21
N ALA A 9 14.43 11.43 2.09
CA ALA A 9 13.71 10.74 1.03
C ALA A 9 12.20 11.00 1.07
N ILE A 10 11.57 10.89 2.24
CA ILE A 10 10.13 11.17 2.37
C ILE A 10 9.82 12.65 2.12
N ASN A 11 10.75 13.55 2.45
CA ASN A 11 10.60 14.97 2.17
C ASN A 11 10.70 15.27 0.67
N ASP A 12 11.69 14.69 -0.02
CA ASP A 12 11.81 14.82 -1.46
C ASP A 12 10.54 14.29 -2.16
N LEU A 13 10.06 13.09 -1.80
CA LEU A 13 8.83 12.50 -2.34
C LEU A 13 7.58 13.37 -2.07
N SER A 14 7.41 13.84 -0.84
CA SER A 14 6.28 14.72 -0.49
C SER A 14 6.34 16.05 -1.23
N THR A 15 7.53 16.57 -1.50
CA THR A 15 7.72 17.81 -2.26
C THR A 15 7.36 17.62 -3.72
N SER A 16 7.80 16.51 -4.34
CA SER A 16 7.41 16.14 -5.71
C SER A 16 5.90 16.02 -5.85
N TRP A 17 5.25 15.30 -4.94
CA TRP A 17 3.80 15.17 -4.94
C TRP A 17 3.10 16.53 -4.88
N LEU A 18 3.51 17.40 -3.96
CA LEU A 18 2.90 18.73 -3.81
C LEU A 18 3.09 19.62 -5.03
N GLN A 19 4.17 19.45 -5.80
CA GLN A 19 4.36 20.19 -7.04
C GLN A 19 3.37 19.72 -8.12
N LEU A 20 3.22 18.41 -8.29
CA LEU A 20 2.26 17.83 -9.23
C LEU A 20 0.81 18.19 -8.88
N ASP A 21 0.44 18.04 -7.59
CA ASP A 21 -0.90 18.32 -7.09
C ASP A 21 -1.29 19.80 -7.30
N ARG A 22 -0.36 20.75 -7.08
CA ARG A 22 -0.59 22.18 -7.34
C ARG A 22 -0.74 22.52 -8.81
N ASN A 23 -0.05 21.80 -9.69
CA ASN A 23 -0.14 22.04 -11.13
C ASN A 23 -1.49 21.55 -11.69
N ASN A 24 -2.29 20.85 -10.88
CA ASN A 24 -3.60 20.28 -11.22
C ASN A 24 -3.55 19.48 -12.53
N GLU A 25 -2.41 18.85 -12.78
CA GLU A 25 -2.25 17.95 -13.90
C GLU A 25 -3.02 16.67 -13.54
N ALA A 26 -4.14 16.46 -14.25
CA ALA A 26 -5.05 15.34 -14.00
C ALA A 26 -4.40 14.04 -14.48
N TYR A 27 -3.53 13.47 -13.64
CA TYR A 27 -2.90 12.19 -13.88
C TYR A 27 -3.77 11.05 -13.33
N PRO A 28 -3.72 9.86 -13.94
CA PRO A 28 -4.39 8.67 -13.43
C PRO A 28 -3.65 8.15 -12.19
N THR A 29 -3.84 8.81 -11.05
CA THR A 29 -3.30 8.41 -9.75
C THR A 29 -4.42 8.06 -8.78
N ASP A 30 -4.26 6.98 -8.01
CA ASP A 30 -5.14 6.62 -6.91
C ASP A 30 -4.75 7.32 -5.60
N TRP A 31 -3.57 7.95 -5.55
CA TRP A 31 -3.13 8.77 -4.41
C TRP A 31 -3.99 10.02 -4.33
N GLN A 32 -4.66 10.21 -3.21
CA GLN A 32 -5.42 11.43 -2.92
C GLN A 32 -4.62 12.42 -2.11
N ASN A 33 -3.71 11.91 -1.29
CA ASN A 33 -3.11 12.72 -0.26
C ASN A 33 -1.78 12.17 0.21
N VAL A 34 -0.72 12.97 0.12
CA VAL A 34 0.61 12.66 0.63
C VAL A 34 1.02 13.76 1.60
N ARG A 35 1.37 13.40 2.84
CA ARG A 35 1.75 14.37 3.88
C ARG A 35 2.88 13.83 4.74
N LEU A 36 3.76 14.74 5.15
CA LEU A 36 4.66 14.50 6.28
C LEU A 36 3.93 14.79 7.59
N ILE A 37 4.08 13.89 8.54
CA ILE A 37 3.52 14.05 9.89
C ILE A 37 4.67 13.94 10.89
N LYS A 38 4.72 14.89 11.82
CA LYS A 38 5.72 14.92 12.88
C LYS A 38 5.44 13.81 13.90
N CYS A 39 6.45 13.01 14.21
CA CYS A 39 6.33 11.96 15.23
C CYS A 39 6.40 12.56 16.65
N GLN A 40 5.77 11.90 17.62
CA GLN A 40 5.84 12.27 19.05
C GLN A 40 7.28 12.26 19.57
N ASN A 41 8.08 11.29 19.10
CA ASN A 41 9.47 11.09 19.51
C ASN A 41 10.49 11.85 18.65
N GLY A 42 10.03 12.76 17.77
CA GLY A 42 10.88 13.49 16.84
C GLY A 42 11.01 12.82 15.47
N GLY A 43 11.45 13.60 14.47
CA GLY A 43 11.43 13.18 13.07
C GLY A 43 10.05 13.28 12.43
N HIS A 44 9.94 12.74 11.21
CA HIS A 44 8.71 12.70 10.45
C HIS A 44 8.45 11.31 9.87
N TYR A 45 7.18 10.99 9.67
CA TYR A 45 6.74 9.86 8.87
C TYR A 45 5.91 10.33 7.68
N LEU A 46 5.81 9.49 6.67
CA LEU A 46 5.04 9.77 5.47
C LEU A 46 3.69 9.09 5.55
N ARG A 47 2.61 9.87 5.42
CA ARG A 47 1.25 9.37 5.26
C ARG A 47 0.81 9.51 3.82
N ILE A 48 0.35 8.40 3.24
CA ILE A 48 -0.28 8.36 1.92
C ILE A 48 -1.72 7.86 2.10
N THR A 49 -2.70 8.56 1.54
CA THR A 49 -4.08 8.09 1.44
C THR A 49 -4.41 7.87 -0.02
N ARG A 50 -4.94 6.70 -0.33
CA ARG A 50 -5.35 6.33 -1.70
C ARG A 50 -6.79 5.84 -1.72
N ASN A 51 -7.47 6.02 -2.84
CA ASN A 51 -8.77 5.41 -3.08
C ASN A 51 -8.59 3.99 -3.58
N ALA A 52 -8.95 3.00 -2.76
CA ALA A 52 -9.03 1.63 -3.23
C ALA A 52 -10.47 1.29 -3.65
N PRO A 53 -10.68 0.57 -4.76
CA PRO A 53 -11.99 0.02 -5.06
C PRO A 53 -12.43 -0.90 -3.93
N GLU A 54 -13.69 -0.79 -3.54
CA GLU A 54 -14.27 -1.71 -2.57
C GLU A 54 -14.48 -3.07 -3.25
N GLN A 55 -13.69 -4.06 -2.88
CA GLN A 55 -13.93 -5.44 -3.30
C GLN A 55 -15.18 -5.91 -2.57
N ARG A 56 -16.33 -5.93 -3.28
CA ARG A 56 -17.57 -6.48 -2.73
C ARG A 56 -17.29 -7.94 -2.44
N GLY A 57 -17.20 -8.30 -1.15
CA GLY A 57 -16.86 -9.64 -0.72
C GLY A 57 -17.77 -10.63 -1.46
N GLY A 58 -17.16 -11.52 -2.24
CA GLY A 58 -17.88 -12.69 -2.71
C GLY A 58 -18.47 -13.35 -1.47
N GLU A 59 -19.79 -13.56 -1.47
CA GLU A 59 -20.44 -14.34 -0.44
C GLU A 59 -19.68 -15.66 -0.35
N TYR A 60 -18.96 -15.86 0.76
CA TYR A 60 -18.44 -17.17 1.10
C TYR A 60 -19.65 -18.07 1.34
N GLN A 61 -20.18 -18.67 0.27
CA GLN A 61 -21.01 -19.86 0.41
C GLN A 61 -20.08 -20.92 1.00
N ALA A 62 -20.26 -21.17 2.29
CA ALA A 62 -19.66 -22.31 2.96
C ALA A 62 -20.20 -23.57 2.28
N THR A 63 -19.50 -24.07 1.28
CA THR A 63 -19.74 -25.41 0.76
C THR A 63 -19.27 -26.37 1.85
N ARG A 64 -20.25 -26.88 2.60
CA ARG A 64 -20.07 -28.07 3.43
C ARG A 64 -19.52 -29.16 2.52
N ALA A 65 -18.40 -29.74 2.93
CA ALA A 65 -17.92 -31.00 2.38
C ALA A 65 -18.97 -32.09 2.70
N ASP A 66 -19.56 -32.66 1.66
CA ASP A 66 -19.93 -34.08 1.56
C ASP A 66 -20.31 -34.41 0.10
N ASP A 67 -19.59 -35.41 -0.45
CA ASP A 67 -19.97 -36.44 -1.42
C ASP A 67 -20.39 -36.13 -2.88
N LEU A 68 -19.47 -36.49 -3.79
CA LEU A 68 -19.57 -37.23 -5.07
C LEU A 68 -20.94 -37.33 -5.81
N ALA A 69 -21.02 -36.79 -7.03
CA ALA A 69 -21.35 -37.52 -8.29
C ALA A 69 -21.52 -36.54 -9.48
N GLU A 70 -21.05 -36.95 -10.66
CA GLU A 70 -21.32 -36.33 -11.97
C GLU A 70 -22.83 -36.43 -12.31
N ASP A 71 -23.46 -35.36 -12.82
CA ASP A 71 -24.19 -35.41 -14.10
C ASP A 71 -24.60 -34.01 -14.61
N HIS A 72 -24.63 -33.88 -15.94
CA HIS A 72 -25.06 -32.72 -16.71
C HIS A 72 -26.58 -32.46 -16.53
N ILE A 73 -27.00 -31.23 -16.17
CA ILE A 73 -28.38 -30.77 -16.41
C ILE A 73 -28.42 -29.31 -16.90
N LEU A 74 -29.26 -29.14 -17.92
CA LEU A 74 -29.52 -28.03 -18.84
C LEU A 74 -29.91 -26.68 -18.20
N ASP A 75 -29.56 -25.61 -18.93
CA ASP A 75 -30.13 -24.26 -18.78
C ASP A 75 -31.67 -24.30 -18.73
N ILE A 76 -32.22 -23.88 -17.59
CA ILE A 76 -33.63 -23.49 -17.47
C ILE A 76 -33.62 -22.03 -17.04
N ASP A 77 -33.82 -21.14 -18.02
CA ASP A 77 -34.13 -19.73 -17.81
C ASP A 77 -35.61 -19.63 -17.39
N ASP A 78 -35.87 -19.83 -16.09
CA ASP A 78 -37.12 -19.40 -15.48
C ASP A 78 -36.91 -17.96 -15.00
N GLY A 79 -37.29 -17.01 -15.84
CA GLY A 79 -37.32 -15.59 -15.51
C GLY A 79 -38.28 -15.31 -14.36
N ASP A 80 -37.75 -15.33 -13.14
CA ASP A 80 -38.48 -14.96 -11.93
C ASP A 80 -38.68 -13.44 -11.86
N GLU A 81 -39.96 -13.04 -11.86
CA GLU A 81 -40.46 -11.67 -11.76
C GLU A 81 -40.26 -11.07 -10.35
N GLU A 82 -39.56 -11.77 -9.44
CA GLU A 82 -39.07 -11.23 -8.15
C GLU A 82 -37.58 -10.85 -8.14
N SER A 83 -36.94 -10.74 -9.31
CA SER A 83 -35.55 -10.28 -9.39
C SER A 83 -35.41 -8.84 -8.86
N LEU A 84 -34.77 -8.70 -7.68
CA LEU A 84 -34.37 -7.40 -7.11
C LEU A 84 -33.68 -6.56 -8.18
N PRO A 85 -33.99 -5.24 -8.29
CA PRO A 85 -33.40 -4.39 -9.31
C PRO A 85 -31.88 -4.53 -9.23
N LYS A 86 -31.25 -4.89 -10.37
CA LYS A 86 -29.81 -4.83 -10.54
C LYS A 86 -29.42 -3.37 -10.37
N PHE A 87 -29.19 -2.95 -9.12
CA PHE A 87 -28.63 -1.64 -8.81
C PHE A 87 -27.35 -1.57 -9.62
N ALA A 88 -27.31 -0.63 -10.58
CA ALA A 88 -26.09 -0.31 -11.30
C ALA A 88 -24.98 -0.21 -10.26
N ALA A 89 -23.99 -1.10 -10.35
CA ALA A 89 -22.94 -1.20 -9.35
C ALA A 89 -22.24 0.16 -9.27
N SER A 90 -22.60 0.96 -8.27
CA SER A 90 -21.81 2.12 -7.92
C SER A 90 -20.47 1.57 -7.43
N SER A 91 -19.41 1.83 -8.18
CA SER A 91 -18.05 1.52 -7.76
C SER A 91 -17.70 2.43 -6.58
N SER A 92 -18.09 2.02 -5.38
CA SER A 92 -17.67 2.71 -4.16
C SER A 92 -16.16 2.54 -4.01
N THR A 93 -15.47 3.65 -3.78
CA THR A 93 -14.06 3.64 -3.39
C THR A 93 -13.97 4.02 -1.92
N THR A 94 -13.15 3.30 -1.18
CA THR A 94 -12.91 3.58 0.24
C THR A 94 -11.45 4.00 0.42
N PRO A 95 -11.19 5.13 1.08
CA PRO A 95 -9.83 5.60 1.28
C PRO A 95 -9.08 4.70 2.26
N VAL A 96 -7.89 4.25 1.83
CA VAL A 96 -6.93 3.47 2.61
C VAL A 96 -5.74 4.36 2.93
N THR A 97 -5.34 4.37 4.19
CA THR A 97 -4.22 5.15 4.68
C THR A 97 -3.03 4.25 4.96
N TYR A 98 -1.88 4.68 4.48
CA TYR A 98 -0.58 4.04 4.60
C TYR A 98 0.35 4.98 5.35
N ASP A 99 0.88 4.53 6.47
CA ASP A 99 1.82 5.26 7.29
C ASP A 99 3.18 4.56 7.25
N ILE A 100 4.14 5.24 6.63
CA ILE A 100 5.50 4.76 6.42
C ILE A 100 6.38 5.43 7.47
N ILE A 101 6.80 4.65 8.46
CA ILE A 101 7.52 5.13 9.64
C ILE A 101 8.92 4.50 9.66
N TYR A 102 9.93 5.23 10.11
CA TYR A 102 11.25 4.65 10.31
C TYR A 102 11.29 3.77 11.56
N SER A 103 11.77 2.53 11.44
CA SER A 103 12.08 1.70 12.60
C SER A 103 13.56 1.80 12.95
N HIS A 104 13.87 2.30 14.14
CA HIS A 104 15.24 2.32 14.67
C HIS A 104 15.80 0.91 14.93
N THR A 105 14.94 -0.03 15.35
CA THR A 105 15.34 -1.40 15.65
C THR A 105 15.77 -2.15 14.39
N TYR A 106 14.99 -2.02 13.30
CA TYR A 106 15.25 -2.72 12.04
C TYR A 106 16.05 -1.88 11.03
N GLN A 107 16.25 -0.59 11.30
CA GLN A 107 16.94 0.37 10.44
C GLN A 107 16.37 0.43 9.01
N VAL A 108 15.06 0.30 8.89
CA VAL A 108 14.31 0.33 7.62
C VAL A 108 12.96 1.04 7.82
N PRO A 109 12.34 1.53 6.73
CA PRO A 109 10.94 1.92 6.73
C PRO A 109 10.03 0.73 7.01
N VAL A 110 9.00 0.97 7.81
CA VAL A 110 7.95 0.01 8.18
C VAL A 110 6.58 0.57 7.83
N LEU A 111 5.62 -0.30 7.57
CA LEU A 111 4.34 0.10 6.99
C LEU A 111 3.18 -0.26 7.90
N TYR A 112 2.39 0.75 8.26
CA TYR A 112 1.11 0.62 8.94
C TYR A 112 -0.03 0.97 7.97
N ILE A 113 -1.10 0.19 8.00
CA ILE A 113 -2.21 0.29 7.03
C ILE A 113 -3.53 0.31 7.79
N HIS A 114 -4.39 1.28 7.48
CA HIS A 114 -5.71 1.37 8.10
C HIS A 114 -6.74 2.03 7.19
N ARG A 115 -8.01 1.78 7.51
CA ARG A 115 -9.18 2.46 6.96
C ARG A 115 -9.95 3.11 8.09
N ARG A 116 -10.73 4.16 7.77
CA ARG A 116 -11.57 4.86 8.76
C ARG A 116 -12.67 3.97 9.35
N ALA A 117 -13.18 3.03 8.54
CA ALA A 117 -14.05 1.96 8.99
C ALA A 117 -13.22 0.67 9.05
N ALA A 118 -13.16 0.03 10.22
CA ALA A 118 -12.53 -1.28 10.35
C ALA A 118 -13.37 -2.29 9.56
N SER A 119 -12.80 -2.87 8.50
CA SER A 119 -13.46 -3.94 7.77
C SER A 119 -12.55 -5.15 7.69
N TYR A 120 -13.11 -6.33 7.98
CA TYR A 120 -12.48 -7.61 7.66
C TYR A 120 -12.10 -7.70 6.18
N GLN A 121 -12.78 -6.94 5.32
CA GLN A 121 -12.44 -6.81 3.91
C GLN A 121 -11.00 -6.30 3.70
N LEU A 122 -10.54 -5.31 4.49
CA LEU A 122 -9.15 -4.85 4.37
C LEU A 122 -8.15 -5.95 4.72
N LEU A 123 -8.46 -6.81 5.69
CA LEU A 123 -7.62 -7.98 5.98
C LEU A 123 -7.55 -8.91 4.76
N THR A 124 -8.71 -9.26 4.18
CA THR A 124 -8.78 -10.14 3.01
C THR A 124 -8.04 -9.55 1.81
N GLU A 125 -8.19 -8.25 1.56
CA GLU A 125 -7.49 -7.52 0.48
C GLU A 125 -5.96 -7.52 0.68
N LEU A 126 -5.49 -7.45 1.92
CA LEU A 126 -4.05 -7.39 2.23
C LEU A 126 -3.42 -8.78 2.36
N TYR A 127 -4.16 -9.79 2.79
CA TYR A 127 -3.61 -11.08 3.21
C TYR A 127 -2.98 -11.85 2.04
N ALA A 128 -3.72 -12.01 0.93
CA ALA A 128 -3.22 -12.73 -0.23
C ALA A 128 -1.94 -12.10 -0.81
N PRO A 129 -1.88 -10.79 -1.13
CA PRO A 129 -0.70 -10.23 -1.75
C PRO A 129 0.47 -10.02 -0.75
N ALA A 130 0.21 -9.76 0.54
CA ALA A 130 1.26 -9.68 1.55
C ALA A 130 1.94 -11.04 1.79
N SER A 131 1.21 -12.15 1.65
CA SER A 131 1.77 -13.49 1.80
C SER A 131 2.79 -13.84 0.70
N GLN A 132 2.63 -13.29 -0.51
CA GLN A 132 3.44 -13.62 -1.68
C GLN A 132 4.81 -12.93 -1.69
N VAL A 133 4.88 -11.66 -1.27
CA VAL A 133 6.11 -10.86 -1.43
C VAL A 133 7.22 -11.25 -0.45
N VAL A 134 6.88 -11.83 0.69
CA VAL A 134 7.87 -12.08 1.74
C VAL A 134 7.99 -13.57 2.12
N GLY A 135 7.20 -14.44 1.48
CA GLY A 135 7.09 -15.86 1.85
C GLY A 135 6.49 -16.05 3.24
N ILE A 136 5.66 -15.10 3.66
CA ILE A 136 5.26 -14.95 5.04
C ILE A 136 3.82 -15.44 5.25
N MET A 137 3.70 -16.51 6.01
CA MET A 137 2.47 -16.92 6.68
C MET A 137 2.27 -16.19 8.05
N GLY A 138 2.65 -14.91 8.19
CA GLY A 138 2.73 -14.22 9.51
C GLY A 138 3.33 -12.79 9.57
N GLY A 139 3.13 -11.95 8.55
CA GLY A 139 3.89 -10.69 8.34
C GLY A 139 2.98 -9.49 8.34
N LEU A 140 1.73 -9.71 7.98
CA LEU A 140 0.63 -8.85 8.34
C LEU A 140 0.20 -9.18 9.78
N THR A 141 0.28 -8.20 10.66
CA THR A 141 -0.13 -8.33 12.07
C THR A 141 -1.05 -7.18 12.44
N LEU A 142 -1.84 -7.33 13.51
CA LEU A 142 -2.62 -6.24 14.08
C LEU A 142 -1.87 -5.71 15.31
N VAL A 143 -1.50 -4.43 15.28
CA VAL A 143 -0.77 -3.76 16.36
C VAL A 143 -1.36 -2.37 16.59
N ASP A 144 -1.06 -1.76 17.73
CA ASP A 144 -1.39 -0.35 17.92
C ASP A 144 -0.45 0.54 17.12
N HIS A 145 -1.02 1.50 16.39
CA HIS A 145 -0.25 2.47 15.63
C HIS A 145 0.57 3.35 16.60
N PRO A 146 1.91 3.46 16.45
CA PRO A 146 2.76 4.13 17.44
C PRO A 146 2.41 5.61 17.65
N GLU A 147 1.97 6.30 16.59
CA GLU A 147 1.62 7.73 16.66
C GLU A 147 0.13 8.03 16.95
N ILE A 148 -0.79 7.08 16.70
CA ILE A 148 -2.25 7.31 16.75
C ILE A 148 -2.89 6.55 17.93
N GLY A 149 -2.24 5.49 18.43
CA GLY A 149 -2.71 4.72 19.58
C GLY A 149 -3.98 3.90 19.34
N ARG A 150 -4.18 3.41 18.10
CA ARG A 150 -5.32 2.54 17.75
C ARG A 150 -4.87 1.32 16.95
N PRO A 151 -5.65 0.22 16.96
CA PRO A 151 -5.32 -0.97 16.19
C PRO A 151 -5.30 -0.69 14.68
N VAL A 152 -4.21 -1.09 14.02
CA VAL A 152 -3.99 -0.99 12.59
C VAL A 152 -3.22 -2.22 12.10
N TYR A 153 -3.30 -2.49 10.79
CA TYR A 153 -2.48 -3.55 10.21
C TYR A 153 -1.02 -3.09 10.07
N PHE A 154 -0.09 -3.99 10.32
CA PHE A 154 1.35 -3.72 10.26
C PHE A 154 2.06 -4.79 9.46
N ILE A 155 2.95 -4.36 8.56
CA ILE A 155 3.84 -5.24 7.80
C ILE A 155 5.17 -5.37 8.53
N HIS A 156 5.47 -6.57 9.00
CA HIS A 156 6.68 -6.88 9.73
C HIS A 156 7.92 -6.78 8.84
N PRO A 157 8.97 -6.05 9.24
CA PRO A 157 10.09 -5.71 8.36
C PRO A 157 11.24 -6.74 8.32
N CYS A 158 11.06 -7.94 8.91
CA CYS A 158 12.15 -8.92 9.12
C CYS A 158 13.00 -9.20 7.88
N ARG A 159 12.41 -9.18 6.68
CA ARG A 159 13.12 -9.46 5.42
C ARG A 159 13.18 -8.27 4.48
N THR A 160 12.75 -7.09 4.93
CA THR A 160 12.71 -5.88 4.09
C THR A 160 14.11 -5.49 3.63
N GLN A 161 15.10 -5.52 4.52
CA GLN A 161 16.48 -5.17 4.18
C GLN A 161 17.09 -6.16 3.16
N GLU A 162 16.80 -7.45 3.29
CA GLU A 162 17.25 -8.49 2.35
C GLU A 162 16.60 -8.29 0.98
N ALA A 163 15.26 -8.23 0.94
CA ALA A 163 14.50 -8.12 -0.30
C ALA A 163 14.85 -6.85 -1.10
N VAL A 164 15.05 -5.70 -0.43
CA VAL A 164 15.48 -4.47 -1.10
C VAL A 164 16.91 -4.58 -1.62
N ARG A 165 17.82 -5.23 -0.87
CA ARG A 165 19.21 -5.41 -1.31
C ARG A 165 19.35 -6.38 -2.48
N ASP A 166 18.51 -7.41 -2.55
CA ASP A 166 18.52 -8.35 -3.67
C ASP A 166 18.18 -7.67 -4.99
N VAL A 167 17.32 -6.66 -4.96
CA VAL A 167 16.99 -5.82 -6.13
C VAL A 167 18.09 -4.80 -6.43
N LEU A 168 18.67 -4.18 -5.40
CA LEU A 168 19.64 -3.08 -5.55
C LEU A 168 21.08 -3.54 -5.84
N GLY A 169 21.43 -4.77 -5.47
CA GLY A 169 22.79 -5.26 -5.53
C GLY A 169 23.73 -4.55 -4.52
N PRO A 170 25.06 -4.58 -4.74
CA PRO A 170 26.05 -4.08 -3.77
C PRO A 170 26.22 -2.55 -3.74
N LYS A 171 25.37 -1.79 -4.42
CA LYS A 171 25.52 -0.32 -4.53
C LYS A 171 25.14 0.37 -3.22
N HIS A 172 25.96 1.34 -2.81
CA HIS A 172 25.54 2.36 -1.84
C HIS A 172 24.65 3.36 -2.57
N LEU A 173 23.39 3.45 -2.15
CA LEU A 173 22.39 4.29 -2.79
C LEU A 173 21.97 5.43 -1.87
N ASP A 174 21.44 6.47 -2.48
CA ASP A 174 20.84 7.54 -1.72
C ASP A 174 19.55 7.06 -1.03
N GLY A 175 19.06 7.83 -0.06
CA GLY A 175 17.86 7.45 0.70
C GLY A 175 16.61 7.31 -0.18
N LEU A 176 16.55 8.05 -1.29
CA LEU A 176 15.39 8.14 -2.14
C LEU A 176 15.31 6.95 -3.10
N GLU A 177 16.41 6.58 -3.74
CA GLU A 177 16.54 5.37 -4.56
C GLU A 177 16.17 4.12 -3.76
N TRP A 178 16.69 4.01 -2.54
CA TRP A 178 16.34 2.90 -1.65
C TRP A 178 14.84 2.90 -1.31
N LEU A 179 14.26 4.06 -1.01
CA LEU A 179 12.82 4.19 -0.72
C LEU A 179 11.96 3.81 -1.93
N MET A 180 12.36 4.20 -3.14
CA MET A 180 11.64 3.84 -4.38
C MET A 180 11.63 2.33 -4.61
N VAL A 181 12.76 1.65 -4.37
CA VAL A 181 12.80 0.19 -4.44
C VAL A 181 12.00 -0.47 -3.32
N TRP A 182 12.01 0.12 -2.12
CA TRP A 182 11.14 -0.34 -1.04
C TRP A 182 9.66 -0.27 -1.40
N PHE A 183 9.20 0.79 -2.09
CA PHE A 183 7.84 0.83 -2.64
C PHE A 183 7.59 -0.30 -3.66
N GLY A 184 8.55 -0.53 -4.56
CA GLY A 184 8.47 -1.60 -5.56
C GLY A 184 8.37 -3.00 -4.95
N VAL A 185 9.05 -3.26 -3.83
CA VAL A 185 9.05 -4.55 -3.13
C VAL A 185 7.86 -4.65 -2.17
N ILE A 186 7.78 -3.76 -1.18
CA ILE A 186 6.82 -3.85 -0.07
C ILE A 186 5.51 -3.12 -0.39
N GLY A 187 5.60 -1.94 -1.01
CA GLY A 187 4.42 -1.13 -1.32
C GLY A 187 3.46 -1.84 -2.26
N THR A 188 3.97 -2.32 -3.40
CA THR A 188 3.18 -3.05 -4.41
C THR A 188 2.47 -4.29 -3.84
N ALA A 189 3.10 -4.98 -2.88
CA ALA A 189 2.54 -6.13 -2.15
C ALA A 189 1.22 -5.84 -1.41
N VAL A 190 0.95 -4.57 -1.12
CA VAL A 190 -0.25 -4.12 -0.40
C VAL A 190 -1.01 -3.06 -1.21
N GLY A 191 -0.75 -3.06 -2.53
CA GLY A 191 -1.33 -2.16 -3.52
C GLY A 191 -0.85 -0.70 -3.44
N LEU A 192 0.18 -0.39 -2.65
CA LEU A 192 0.78 0.94 -2.62
C LEU A 192 1.88 1.06 -3.68
N SER A 193 1.50 1.32 -4.93
CA SER A 193 2.43 1.68 -6.01
C SER A 193 2.66 3.18 -6.08
N VAL A 194 3.87 3.60 -6.43
CA VAL A 194 4.18 5.01 -6.72
C VAL A 194 3.74 5.32 -8.15
N PRO A 195 2.91 6.36 -8.39
CA PRO A 195 2.54 6.79 -9.73
C PRO A 195 3.77 7.18 -10.56
N ILE A 196 3.74 6.94 -11.86
CA ILE A 196 4.90 7.18 -12.73
C ILE A 196 5.32 8.64 -12.73
N GLU A 197 4.37 9.55 -12.67
CA GLU A 197 4.60 11.00 -12.66
C GLU A 197 5.32 11.44 -11.38
N VAL A 198 4.96 10.82 -10.25
CA VAL A 198 5.67 11.04 -8.99
C VAL A 198 7.09 10.50 -9.09
N ALA A 199 7.28 9.32 -9.67
CA ALA A 199 8.60 8.72 -9.86
C ALA A 199 9.50 9.57 -10.79
N GLU A 200 8.94 10.12 -11.87
CA GLU A 200 9.63 11.03 -12.79
C GLU A 200 10.02 12.33 -12.09
N ALA A 201 9.08 13.00 -11.41
CA ALA A 201 9.34 14.24 -10.69
C ALA A 201 10.41 14.08 -9.60
N VAL A 202 10.41 12.94 -8.90
CA VAL A 202 11.42 12.58 -7.90
C VAL A 202 12.80 12.35 -8.55
N SER A 203 12.84 11.72 -9.73
CA SER A 203 14.09 11.47 -10.47
C SER A 203 14.73 12.76 -10.97
N GLU A 204 13.92 13.72 -11.45
CA GLU A 204 14.40 15.03 -11.88
C GLU A 204 15.02 15.84 -10.73
N LEU A 205 14.43 15.76 -9.54
CA LEU A 205 14.98 16.35 -8.31
C LEU A 205 16.34 15.76 -7.90
N GLY A 206 16.57 14.48 -8.21
CA GLY A 206 17.87 13.82 -8.04
C GLY A 206 18.91 14.38 -9.02
N GLN A 207 18.58 14.41 -10.32
CA GLN A 207 19.49 14.87 -11.38
C GLN A 207 19.86 16.35 -11.28
N GLY A 208 18.94 17.20 -10.80
CA GLY A 208 19.20 18.61 -10.56
C GLY A 208 20.26 18.86 -9.47
N ARG A 209 20.45 17.92 -8.53
CA ARG A 209 21.44 18.03 -7.45
C ARG A 209 22.84 17.59 -7.85
N GLU A 210 22.98 16.72 -8.86
CA GLU A 210 24.29 16.32 -9.41
C GLU A 210 24.89 17.36 -10.35
N ARG A 211 24.07 18.19 -11.01
CA ARG A 211 24.57 19.27 -11.91
C ARG A 211 25.08 20.52 -11.18
N VAL A 212 24.87 20.64 -9.87
CA VAL A 212 25.22 21.82 -9.05
C VAL A 212 26.42 21.55 -8.13
N LYS A 213 27.00 20.35 -8.18
CA LYS A 213 28.26 20.00 -7.50
C LYS A 213 29.41 20.00 -8.48
#